data_AF-A0A0F9U3S1-F1
#
_entry.id   AF-A0A0F9U3S1-F1
#
_cell.length_a   1.000
_cell.length_b   1.000
_cell.length_c   1.000
_cell.angle_alpha   90.00
_cell.angle_beta   90.00
_cell.angle_gamma   90.00
#
_symmetry.space_group_name_H-M   'P 1'
#
loop_
_entity.id
_entity.type
_entity.pdbx_description
1 polymer ?
#
loop_
_entity_poly.entity_id
_entity_poly.type
_entity_poly.pdbx_seq_one_letter_code
_entity_poly.pdbx_strand_id
1 'polypeptide(L)'
;MDIDKISMPVDKAKEEWKRYNDLLKGRRDKFLQDMKKSMFELKQGRELIDIYKVIEKAGVNKELQPKLAIARADWKEVYFVKQDTGRGFFSHDTFWDRSKGFVDIPANIFQHWVREKKTVTYKDGSTDQADTWQIENKELKTKVPIIPSHLMPDNDLKDYYILWEVDVWENSVPKQDDPILLKRITENLFVILGAWEVTELEQSIISGL
;
A
#
# COMPACT_ATOMS: atom_id res chain seq x y z
N MET A 1 2.45 14.83 -1.83
CA MET A 1 3.25 13.68 -1.36
C MET A 1 4.55 13.52 -2.16
N ASP A 2 5.72 13.52 -1.51
CA ASP A 2 7.03 13.29 -2.15
C ASP A 2 7.45 11.80 -2.08
N ILE A 3 7.57 11.14 -3.24
CA ILE A 3 7.83 9.70 -3.35
C ILE A 3 9.00 9.41 -4.29
N ASP A 4 9.82 8.43 -3.91
CA ASP A 4 10.95 7.99 -4.74
C ASP A 4 10.45 7.18 -5.93
N LYS A 5 10.66 7.72 -7.12
CA LYS A 5 10.20 7.12 -8.37
C LYS A 5 11.33 6.37 -9.07
N ILE A 6 10.98 5.23 -9.64
CA ILE A 6 11.83 4.45 -10.52
C ILE A 6 11.47 4.82 -11.95
N SER A 7 12.42 5.44 -12.65
CA SER A 7 12.27 5.82 -14.06
C SER A 7 13.47 5.33 -14.88
N MET A 8 13.27 5.27 -16.20
CA MET A 8 14.29 4.87 -17.17
C MET A 8 14.04 5.59 -18.49
N PRO A 9 15.09 5.96 -19.26
CA PRO A 9 14.89 6.44 -20.63
C PRO A 9 14.05 5.48 -21.47
N VAL A 10 13.04 6.01 -22.14
CA VAL A 10 12.04 5.23 -22.89
C VAL A 10 12.69 4.28 -23.90
N ASP A 11 13.73 4.72 -24.62
CA ASP A 11 14.38 3.89 -25.63
C ASP A 11 15.13 2.71 -25.02
N LYS A 12 15.80 2.93 -23.89
CA LYS A 12 16.43 1.85 -23.11
C LYS A 12 15.37 0.86 -22.60
N ALA A 13 14.23 1.35 -22.10
CA ALA A 13 13.13 0.49 -21.66
C ALA A 13 12.53 -0.32 -22.81
N LYS A 14 12.42 0.24 -24.02
CA LYS A 14 11.98 -0.48 -25.23
C LYS A 14 12.94 -1.63 -25.58
N GLU A 15 14.25 -1.40 -25.51
CA GLU A 15 15.26 -2.42 -25.79
C GLU A 15 15.21 -3.56 -24.77
N GLU A 16 15.20 -3.23 -23.47
CA GLU A 16 15.09 -4.22 -22.39
C GLU A 16 13.80 -5.02 -22.49
N TRP A 17 12.67 -4.36 -22.77
CA TRP A 17 11.39 -5.05 -22.98
C TRP A 17 11.44 -6.08 -24.12
N LYS A 18 12.13 -5.78 -25.22
CA LYS A 18 12.34 -6.74 -26.32
C LYS A 18 13.17 -7.95 -25.85
N ARG A 19 14.26 -7.70 -25.11
CA ARG A 19 15.09 -8.78 -24.54
C ARG A 19 14.29 -9.71 -23.64
N TYR A 20 13.45 -9.16 -22.76
CA TYR A 20 12.57 -9.99 -21.91
C TYR A 20 11.53 -10.77 -22.72
N ASN A 21 10.99 -10.21 -23.81
CA ASN A 21 10.10 -10.96 -24.69
C ASN A 21 10.79 -12.17 -25.33
N ASP A 22 12.04 -12.01 -25.79
CA ASP A 22 12.79 -13.10 -26.40
C ASP A 22 13.17 -14.17 -25.38
N LEU A 23 13.61 -13.79 -24.18
CA LEU A 23 13.89 -14.72 -23.09
C LEU A 23 12.67 -15.56 -22.72
N LEU A 24 11.47 -14.95 -22.69
CA LEU A 24 10.23 -15.63 -22.34
C LEU A 24 9.69 -16.57 -23.43
N LYS A 25 10.29 -16.63 -24.62
CA LYS A 25 9.96 -17.66 -25.63
C LYS A 25 10.42 -19.05 -25.19
N GLY A 26 11.58 -19.11 -24.51
CA GLY A 26 12.17 -20.37 -24.03
C GLY A 26 12.04 -20.58 -22.52
N ARG A 27 11.64 -19.56 -21.76
CA ARG A 27 11.54 -19.60 -20.28
C ARG A 27 10.19 -19.09 -19.81
N ARG A 28 9.74 -19.55 -18.65
CA ARG A 28 8.45 -19.12 -18.05
C ARG A 28 8.59 -18.65 -16.61
N ASP A 29 9.78 -18.18 -16.23
CA ASP A 29 10.07 -17.74 -14.88
C ASP A 29 9.23 -16.52 -14.50
N LYS A 30 8.58 -16.56 -13.32
CA LYS A 30 7.72 -15.47 -12.83
C LYS A 30 8.45 -14.13 -12.78
N PHE A 31 9.68 -14.12 -12.27
CA PHE A 31 10.54 -12.92 -12.23
C PHE A 31 10.73 -12.29 -13.62
N LEU A 32 10.94 -13.09 -14.67
CA LEU A 32 11.07 -12.56 -16.04
C LEU A 32 9.77 -11.96 -16.56
N GLN A 33 8.62 -12.54 -16.20
CA GLN A 33 7.31 -11.98 -16.53
C GLN A 33 7.08 -10.64 -15.83
N ASP A 34 7.44 -10.55 -14.55
CA ASP A 34 7.30 -9.34 -13.76
C ASP A 34 8.23 -8.23 -14.28
N MET A 35 9.48 -8.54 -14.58
CA MET A 35 10.40 -7.62 -15.25
C MET A 35 9.89 -7.16 -16.62
N LYS A 36 9.32 -8.07 -17.42
CA LYS A 36 8.68 -7.71 -18.69
C LYS A 36 7.55 -6.71 -18.48
N LYS A 37 6.70 -6.90 -17.47
CA LYS A 37 5.60 -5.96 -17.16
C LYS A 37 6.14 -4.60 -16.72
N SER A 38 7.13 -4.57 -15.83
CA SER A 38 7.76 -3.32 -15.39
C SER A 38 8.39 -2.56 -16.56
N MET A 39 9.16 -3.24 -17.41
CA MET A 39 9.76 -2.61 -18.61
C MET A 39 8.70 -2.19 -19.63
N PHE A 40 7.56 -2.90 -19.69
CA PHE A 40 6.43 -2.47 -20.52
C PHE A 40 5.87 -1.13 -20.03
N GLU A 41 5.74 -0.90 -18.73
CA GLU A 41 5.24 0.39 -18.23
C GLU A 41 6.28 1.51 -18.44
N LEU A 42 7.56 1.24 -18.14
CA LEU A 42 8.66 2.19 -18.36
C LEU A 42 8.80 2.62 -19.83
N LYS A 43 8.62 1.69 -20.79
CA LYS A 43 8.68 2.05 -22.22
C LYS A 43 7.50 2.91 -22.67
N GLN A 44 6.40 2.96 -21.91
CA GLN A 44 5.29 3.90 -22.14
C GLN A 44 5.59 5.28 -21.53
N GLY A 45 6.77 5.47 -20.93
CA GLY A 45 7.15 6.70 -20.24
C GLY A 45 6.55 6.85 -18.85
N ARG A 46 5.96 5.77 -18.30
CA ARG A 46 5.39 5.78 -16.94
C ARG A 46 6.47 5.55 -15.90
N GLU A 47 6.17 5.98 -14.68
CA GLU A 47 7.05 5.85 -13.52
C GLU A 47 6.56 4.71 -12.62
N LEU A 48 7.49 4.01 -11.97
CA LEU A 48 7.19 2.96 -11.01
C LEU A 48 7.54 3.40 -9.59
N ILE A 49 6.95 2.75 -8.60
CA ILE A 49 7.30 2.90 -7.18
C ILE A 49 7.48 1.54 -6.52
N ASP A 50 8.30 1.50 -5.49
CA ASP A 50 8.40 0.40 -4.54
C ASP A 50 7.62 0.78 -3.27
N ILE A 51 6.43 0.23 -3.09
CA ILE A 51 5.51 0.62 -2.03
C ILE A 51 6.10 0.39 -0.64
N TYR A 52 6.99 -0.60 -0.47
CA TYR A 52 7.62 -0.87 0.82
C TYR A 52 8.56 0.26 1.21
N LYS A 53 9.38 0.72 0.27
CA LYS A 53 10.29 1.86 0.50
C LYS A 53 9.51 3.16 0.71
N VAL A 54 8.42 3.35 -0.04
CA VAL A 54 7.57 4.53 0.10
C VAL A 54 6.94 4.59 1.51
N ILE A 55 6.37 3.47 1.98
CA ILE A 55 5.76 3.38 3.31
C ILE A 55 6.82 3.50 4.41
N GLU A 56 7.97 2.84 4.27
CA GLU A 56 9.08 2.93 5.21
C GLU A 56 9.59 4.36 5.36
N LYS A 57 9.82 5.06 4.23
CA LYS A 57 10.29 6.45 4.20
C LYS A 57 9.28 7.41 4.83
N ALA A 58 7.98 7.21 4.60
CA ALA A 58 6.94 8.05 5.21
C ALA A 58 6.87 7.84 6.74
N GLY A 59 7.05 6.59 7.18
CA GLY A 59 7.08 6.20 8.58
C GLY A 59 5.72 6.32 9.26
N VAL A 60 5.76 6.61 10.57
CA VAL A 60 4.57 6.68 11.43
C VAL A 60 4.32 8.09 11.97
N ASN A 61 3.07 8.39 12.30
CA ASN A 61 2.67 9.62 13.00
C ASN A 61 2.99 9.55 14.51
N LYS A 62 2.59 10.58 15.26
CA LYS A 62 2.83 10.68 16.72
C LYS A 62 2.14 9.57 17.52
N GLU A 63 1.09 8.95 16.98
CA GLU A 63 0.33 7.85 17.57
C GLU A 63 0.83 6.47 17.10
N LEU A 64 2.02 6.44 16.47
CA LEU A 64 2.63 5.21 15.92
C LEU A 64 1.76 4.51 14.87
N GLN A 65 0.95 5.27 14.14
CA GLN A 65 0.13 4.81 13.01
C GLN A 65 0.83 5.15 11.69
N PRO A 66 0.70 4.34 10.62
CA PRO A 66 1.29 4.67 9.32
C PRO A 66 0.80 6.02 8.81
N LYS A 67 1.68 6.85 8.25
CA LYS A 67 1.27 8.11 7.61
C LYS A 67 0.63 7.94 6.25
N LEU A 68 0.80 6.77 5.63
CA LEU A 68 0.25 6.48 4.31
C LEU A 68 -0.75 5.33 4.40
N ALA A 69 -1.77 5.39 3.56
CA ALA A 69 -2.67 4.28 3.30
C ALA A 69 -2.66 3.90 1.82
N ILE A 70 -2.84 2.61 1.56
CA ILE A 70 -3.02 2.08 0.22
C ILE A 70 -4.17 1.08 0.19
N ALA A 71 -5.05 1.22 -0.80
CA ALA A 71 -6.24 0.38 -0.93
C ALA A 71 -6.55 0.13 -2.40
N ARG A 72 -7.36 -0.88 -2.70
CA ARG A 72 -7.96 -1.01 -4.03
C ARG A 72 -8.91 0.16 -4.30
N ALA A 73 -8.98 0.58 -5.56
CA ALA A 73 -9.76 1.75 -5.97
C ALA A 73 -11.27 1.55 -5.89
N ASP A 74 -11.77 0.31 -5.83
CA ASP A 74 -13.20 0.01 -5.71
C ASP A 74 -13.70 -0.02 -4.25
N TRP A 75 -12.81 0.09 -3.27
CA TRP A 75 -13.17 0.07 -1.87
C TRP A 75 -13.64 1.45 -1.39
N LYS A 76 -14.57 1.48 -0.43
CA LYS A 76 -15.01 2.72 0.23
C LYS A 76 -14.15 3.08 1.44
N GLU A 77 -13.63 2.07 2.10
CA GLU A 77 -12.84 2.15 3.31
C GLU A 77 -11.73 1.11 3.27
N VAL A 78 -10.66 1.37 4.02
CA VAL A 78 -9.56 0.42 4.20
C VAL A 78 -9.22 0.33 5.67
N TYR A 79 -8.93 -0.89 6.08
CA TYR A 79 -8.41 -1.22 7.39
C TYR A 79 -6.91 -1.44 7.27
N PHE A 80 -6.16 -0.91 8.23
CA PHE A 80 -4.78 -1.30 8.45
C PHE A 80 -4.69 -2.08 9.75
N VAL A 81 -4.25 -3.34 9.65
CA VAL A 81 -4.08 -4.22 10.80
C VAL A 81 -2.60 -4.31 11.13
N LYS A 82 -2.23 -3.76 12.28
CA LYS A 82 -0.90 -3.87 12.85
C LYS A 82 -0.63 -5.32 13.28
N GLN A 83 0.52 -5.86 12.89
CA GLN A 83 1.01 -7.17 13.31
C GLN A 83 2.35 -7.06 14.05
N ASP A 84 2.86 -8.20 14.48
CA ASP A 84 4.13 -8.31 15.15
C ASP A 84 5.30 -7.87 14.25
N THR A 85 6.45 -7.58 14.87
CA THR A 85 7.71 -7.29 14.17
C THR A 85 7.66 -6.07 13.23
N GLY A 86 6.74 -5.14 13.44
CA GLY A 86 6.62 -3.95 12.58
C GLY A 86 6.05 -4.25 11.19
N ARG A 87 5.30 -5.35 11.02
CA ARG A 87 4.55 -5.72 9.81
C ARG A 87 3.10 -5.31 9.94
N GLY A 88 2.43 -4.95 8.86
CA GLY A 88 0.97 -4.82 8.86
C GLY A 88 0.39 -5.19 7.51
N PHE A 89 -0.93 -5.08 7.37
CA PHE A 89 -1.56 -5.23 6.06
C PHE A 89 -2.74 -4.29 5.91
N PHE A 90 -2.99 -3.86 4.67
CA PHE A 90 -4.17 -3.13 4.27
C PHE A 90 -5.21 -4.09 3.67
N SER A 91 -6.46 -4.05 4.14
CA SER A 91 -7.57 -4.88 3.67
C SER A 91 -8.91 -4.13 3.70
N HIS A 92 -9.93 -4.66 3.02
CA HIS A 92 -11.31 -4.17 3.07
C HIS A 92 -12.04 -4.58 4.37
N ASP A 93 -11.47 -5.51 5.12
CA ASP A 93 -11.98 -6.02 6.40
C ASP A 93 -10.83 -6.25 7.40
N THR A 94 -11.18 -6.57 8.65
CA THR A 94 -10.23 -6.84 9.74
C THR A 94 -9.94 -8.34 9.91
N PHE A 95 -10.58 -9.20 9.12
CA PHE A 95 -10.46 -10.64 9.23
C PHE A 95 -9.24 -11.18 8.47
N TRP A 96 -8.83 -12.40 8.79
CA TRP A 96 -7.76 -13.12 8.11
C TRP A 96 -8.13 -13.53 6.67
N ASP A 97 -9.22 -13.01 6.11
CA ASP A 97 -9.57 -13.25 4.72
C ASP A 97 -8.61 -12.46 3.82
N ARG A 98 -7.49 -13.11 3.51
CA ARG A 98 -6.50 -12.67 2.51
C ARG A 98 -7.06 -12.74 1.09
N SER A 99 -8.34 -12.41 0.92
CA SER A 99 -9.04 -12.26 -0.33
C SER A 99 -8.29 -11.28 -1.26
N LYS A 100 -8.63 -11.32 -2.54
CA LYS A 100 -7.93 -10.57 -3.59
C LYS A 100 -7.86 -9.08 -3.23
N GLY A 101 -6.65 -8.52 -3.16
CA GLY A 101 -6.46 -7.08 -3.08
C GLY A 101 -5.76 -6.55 -1.84
N PHE A 102 -5.51 -7.39 -0.83
CA PHE A 102 -4.73 -6.93 0.33
C PHE A 102 -3.32 -6.47 -0.08
N VAL A 103 -2.78 -5.52 0.67
CA VAL A 103 -1.38 -5.06 0.55
C VAL A 103 -0.66 -5.46 1.83
N ASP A 104 0.24 -6.41 1.72
CA ASP A 104 1.05 -6.88 2.85
C ASP A 104 2.31 -6.02 3.00
N ILE A 105 2.54 -5.50 4.20
CA ILE A 105 3.72 -4.72 4.54
C ILE A 105 4.69 -5.63 5.30
N PRO A 106 5.91 -5.87 4.82
CA PRO A 106 6.80 -6.85 5.43
C PRO A 106 7.24 -6.43 6.85
N ALA A 107 7.82 -7.39 7.57
CA ALA A 107 8.41 -7.14 8.88
C ALA A 107 9.52 -6.08 8.81
N ASN A 108 9.75 -5.42 9.94
CA ASN A 108 10.75 -4.39 10.18
C ASN A 108 10.55 -3.07 9.45
N ILE A 109 9.38 -2.84 8.82
CA ILE A 109 9.02 -1.55 8.24
C ILE A 109 8.65 -0.56 9.35
N PHE A 110 7.86 -0.99 10.34
CA PHE A 110 7.44 -0.17 11.47
C PHE A 110 8.15 -0.57 12.76
N GLN A 111 9.47 -0.33 12.85
CA GLN A 111 10.29 -0.75 14.00
C GLN A 111 9.91 -0.07 15.32
N HIS A 112 9.11 0.99 15.27
CA HIS A 112 8.62 1.72 16.45
C HIS A 112 7.56 0.94 17.25
N TRP A 113 7.05 -0.18 16.73
CA TRP A 113 6.12 -1.03 17.48
C TRP A 113 6.92 -1.96 18.39
N VAL A 114 7.08 -1.55 19.65
CA VAL A 114 7.94 -2.21 20.64
C VAL A 114 7.21 -3.37 21.31
N ARG A 115 7.96 -4.42 21.67
CA ARG A 115 7.48 -5.48 22.57
C ARG A 115 7.51 -4.98 24.01
N GLU A 116 6.40 -5.11 24.72
CA GLU A 116 6.39 -4.95 26.17
C GLU A 116 6.47 -6.32 26.85
N LYS A 117 7.32 -6.41 27.89
CA LYS A 117 7.36 -7.57 28.76
C LYS A 117 6.20 -7.47 29.74
N LYS A 118 5.33 -8.48 29.75
CA LYS A 118 4.24 -8.56 30.72
C LYS A 118 4.41 -9.79 31.58
N THR A 119 4.12 -9.61 32.86
CA THR A 119 4.04 -10.73 33.79
C THR A 119 2.76 -11.53 33.48
N VAL A 120 2.91 -12.77 33.08
CA VAL A 120 1.81 -13.72 32.87
C VAL A 120 1.73 -14.64 34.07
N THR A 121 0.55 -14.73 34.69
CA THR A 121 0.28 -15.64 35.79
C THR A 121 -0.41 -16.89 35.26
N TYR A 122 0.19 -18.05 35.52
CA TYR A 122 -0.37 -19.35 35.13
C TYR A 122 -1.38 -19.85 36.17
N LYS A 123 -2.16 -20.88 35.79
CA LYS A 123 -3.20 -21.47 36.65
C LYS A 123 -2.67 -22.05 37.97
N ASP A 124 -1.39 -22.41 38.02
CA ASP A 124 -0.71 -22.91 39.22
C ASP A 124 -0.17 -21.79 40.13
N GLY A 125 -0.40 -20.52 39.77
CA GLY A 125 0.07 -19.34 40.51
C GLY A 125 1.51 -18.93 40.22
N SER A 126 2.23 -19.68 39.36
CA SER A 126 3.54 -19.26 38.89
C SER A 126 3.43 -18.04 37.97
N THR A 127 4.45 -17.20 37.97
CA THR A 127 4.56 -16.03 37.10
C THR A 127 5.77 -16.13 36.20
N ASP A 128 5.63 -15.71 34.95
CA ASP A 128 6.74 -15.58 34.01
C ASP A 128 6.66 -14.23 33.28
N GLN A 129 7.80 -13.75 32.80
CA GLN A 129 7.87 -12.58 31.92
C GLN A 129 7.68 -13.06 30.49
N ALA A 130 6.45 -13.02 30.00
CA ALA A 130 6.20 -13.26 28.59
C ALA A 130 6.36 -11.96 27.81
N ASP A 131 7.04 -12.03 26.67
CA ASP A 131 6.90 -10.99 25.65
C ASP A 131 5.44 -11.03 25.17
N THR A 132 4.65 -10.00 25.52
CA THR A 132 3.27 -9.90 25.04
C THR A 132 3.13 -8.66 24.19
N TRP A 133 2.42 -8.81 23.08
CA TRP A 133 2.17 -7.71 22.17
C TRP A 133 1.03 -6.84 22.72
N GLN A 134 1.35 -5.67 23.24
CA GLN A 134 0.38 -4.60 23.43
C GLN A 134 0.46 -3.68 22.22
N ILE A 135 -0.26 -4.03 21.15
CA ILE A 135 -0.41 -3.14 20.00
C ILE A 135 -1.64 -2.28 20.25
N GLU A 136 -1.43 -1.04 20.69
CA GLU A 136 -2.51 -0.05 20.76
C GLU A 136 -3.06 0.23 19.37
N ASN A 137 -4.40 0.34 19.29
CA ASN A 137 -5.14 0.57 18.05
C ASN A 137 -4.67 -0.38 16.95
N LYS A 138 -4.78 -1.68 17.24
CA LYS A 138 -4.36 -2.77 16.36
C LYS A 138 -5.01 -2.67 14.98
N GLU A 139 -6.24 -2.18 14.95
CA GLU A 139 -7.02 -1.99 13.74
C GLU A 139 -7.24 -0.49 13.56
N LEU A 140 -6.76 0.04 12.45
CA LEU A 140 -6.96 1.43 12.05
C LEU A 140 -7.86 1.45 10.82
N LYS A 141 -8.66 2.48 10.65
CA LYS A 141 -9.60 2.61 9.54
C LYS A 141 -9.57 4.00 8.92
N THR A 142 -9.63 4.10 7.60
CA THR A 142 -9.79 5.37 6.87
C THR A 142 -10.67 5.17 5.62
N LYS A 143 -11.27 6.26 5.13
CA LYS A 143 -12.00 6.26 3.85
C LYS A 143 -11.02 6.30 2.67
N VAL A 144 -11.45 5.73 1.54
CA VAL A 144 -10.68 5.72 0.28
C VAL A 144 -11.05 6.95 -0.56
N PRO A 145 -10.08 7.71 -1.09
CA PRO A 145 -10.36 8.84 -1.98
C PRO A 145 -11.12 8.45 -3.24
N ILE A 146 -12.01 9.32 -3.71
CA ILE A 146 -12.70 9.14 -4.99
C ILE A 146 -11.75 9.52 -6.13
N ILE A 147 -11.71 8.70 -7.18
CA ILE A 147 -10.97 9.00 -8.40
C ILE A 147 -11.76 10.02 -9.22
N PRO A 148 -11.17 11.18 -9.59
CA PRO A 148 -11.86 12.17 -10.39
C PRO A 148 -12.10 11.63 -11.80
N SER A 149 -13.17 12.10 -12.44
CA SER A 149 -13.63 11.57 -13.73
C SER A 149 -12.58 11.58 -14.84
N HIS A 150 -11.68 12.57 -14.84
CA HIS A 150 -10.61 12.70 -15.84
C HIS A 150 -9.43 11.73 -15.62
N LEU A 151 -9.34 11.09 -14.46
CA LEU A 151 -8.35 10.03 -14.14
C LEU A 151 -9.00 8.64 -14.04
N MET A 152 -10.30 8.53 -14.30
CA MET A 152 -11.03 7.28 -14.22
C MET A 152 -10.47 6.28 -15.25
N PRO A 153 -10.00 5.09 -14.84
CA PRO A 153 -9.50 4.10 -15.77
C PRO A 153 -10.63 3.42 -16.56
N ASP A 154 -10.33 2.95 -17.77
CA ASP A 154 -11.30 2.24 -18.63
C ASP A 154 -11.62 0.81 -18.14
N ASN A 155 -10.75 0.20 -17.32
CA ASN A 155 -10.93 -1.16 -16.81
C ASN A 155 -11.58 -1.18 -15.42
N ASP A 156 -11.84 -2.38 -14.91
CA ASP A 156 -12.41 -2.60 -13.58
C ASP A 156 -11.52 -2.00 -12.46
N LEU A 157 -12.11 -1.22 -11.55
CA LEU A 157 -11.43 -0.54 -10.46
C LEU A 157 -10.68 -1.50 -9.51
N LYS A 158 -11.06 -2.79 -9.47
CA LYS A 158 -10.34 -3.81 -8.70
C LYS A 158 -8.89 -4.03 -9.11
N ASP A 159 -8.53 -3.63 -10.33
CA ASP A 159 -7.18 -3.77 -10.88
C ASP A 159 -6.28 -2.58 -10.51
N TYR A 160 -6.83 -1.58 -9.83
CA TYR A 160 -6.18 -0.33 -9.46
C TYR A 160 -6.13 -0.13 -7.96
N TYR A 161 -5.18 0.69 -7.52
CA TYR A 161 -4.95 1.01 -6.13
C TYR A 161 -4.81 2.52 -5.98
N ILE A 162 -5.16 3.04 -4.81
CA ILE A 162 -4.95 4.45 -4.47
C ILE A 162 -3.97 4.47 -3.30
N LEU A 163 -2.97 5.34 -3.37
CA LEU A 163 -2.05 5.64 -2.28
C LEU A 163 -2.26 7.10 -1.86
N TRP A 164 -2.41 7.36 -0.56
CA TRP A 164 -2.64 8.72 -0.04
C TRP A 164 -2.11 8.90 1.38
N GLU A 165 -1.96 10.15 1.79
CA GLU A 165 -1.56 10.54 3.14
C GLU A 165 -2.75 10.45 4.12
N VAL A 166 -2.50 9.94 5.32
CA VAL A 166 -3.49 9.83 6.41
C VAL A 166 -2.98 10.63 7.59
N ASP A 167 -3.65 11.75 7.87
CA ASP A 167 -3.33 12.55 9.05
C ASP A 167 -3.81 11.90 10.34
N VAL A 168 -5.08 11.47 10.34
CA VAL A 168 -5.78 10.94 11.50
C VAL A 168 -6.50 9.69 11.04
N TRP A 169 -6.26 8.57 11.70
CA TRP A 169 -7.02 7.34 11.49
C TRP A 169 -8.36 7.44 12.26
N GLU A 170 -9.36 6.61 11.91
CA GLU A 170 -10.76 6.60 12.44
C GLU A 170 -11.79 7.38 11.60
N ASN A 171 -12.10 6.88 10.39
CA ASN A 171 -13.15 7.42 9.51
C ASN A 171 -12.96 8.89 9.10
N SER A 172 -11.74 9.41 9.24
CA SER A 172 -11.40 10.72 8.70
C SER A 172 -11.59 10.70 7.18
N VAL A 173 -12.02 11.84 6.67
CA VAL A 173 -12.01 12.10 5.23
C VAL A 173 -10.55 12.38 4.87
N PRO A 174 -10.01 11.79 3.79
CA PRO A 174 -8.72 12.19 3.27
C PRO A 174 -8.67 13.72 3.13
N LYS A 175 -7.59 14.35 3.60
CA LYS A 175 -7.36 15.77 3.34
C LYS A 175 -7.24 16.02 1.83
N GLN A 176 -7.17 17.29 1.44
CA GLN A 176 -6.92 17.71 0.06
C GLN A 176 -5.45 17.42 -0.33
N ASP A 177 -4.97 16.21 -0.08
CA ASP A 177 -3.57 15.81 -0.26
C ASP A 177 -3.46 14.79 -1.39
N ASP A 178 -2.41 14.93 -2.22
CA ASP A 178 -2.18 14.23 -3.50
C ASP A 178 -2.44 12.70 -3.49
N PRO A 179 -3.65 12.17 -3.77
CA PRO A 179 -3.81 10.74 -3.92
C PRO A 179 -3.19 10.33 -5.26
N ILE A 180 -2.60 9.15 -5.28
CA ILE A 180 -1.94 8.61 -6.45
C ILE A 180 -2.67 7.36 -6.91
N LEU A 181 -3.09 7.36 -8.18
CA LEU A 181 -3.66 6.20 -8.83
C LEU A 181 -2.52 5.29 -9.28
N LEU A 182 -2.60 4.05 -8.84
CA LEU A 182 -1.60 3.03 -9.02
C LEU A 182 -2.18 1.79 -9.71
N LYS A 183 -1.32 1.05 -10.41
CA LYS A 183 -1.62 -0.32 -10.84
C LYS A 183 -0.52 -1.26 -10.39
N ARG A 184 -0.92 -2.37 -9.78
CA ARG A 184 0.01 -3.35 -9.20
C ARG A 184 0.71 -4.17 -10.28
N ILE A 185 2.04 -4.30 -10.20
CA ILE A 185 2.87 -5.15 -11.07
C ILE A 185 3.33 -6.40 -10.33
N THR A 186 3.92 -6.21 -9.14
CA THR A 186 4.32 -7.27 -8.20
C THR A 186 3.74 -6.99 -6.81
N GLU A 187 4.16 -7.73 -5.79
CA GLU A 187 3.74 -7.47 -4.40
C GLU A 187 4.10 -6.05 -3.93
N ASN A 188 5.28 -5.56 -4.33
CA ASN A 188 5.80 -4.26 -3.92
C ASN A 188 5.88 -3.21 -5.03
N LEU A 189 5.93 -3.61 -6.30
CA LEU A 189 6.06 -2.68 -7.42
C LEU A 189 4.70 -2.28 -7.99
N PHE A 190 4.50 -0.96 -8.10
CA PHE A 190 3.32 -0.35 -8.68
C PHE A 190 3.72 0.66 -9.75
N VAL A 191 2.90 0.82 -10.78
CA VAL A 191 3.03 1.89 -11.77
C VAL A 191 2.15 3.07 -11.36
N ILE A 192 2.68 4.29 -11.49
CA ILE A 192 1.93 5.53 -11.31
C ILE A 192 1.13 5.81 -12.59
N LEU A 193 -0.17 5.99 -12.45
CA LEU A 193 -1.08 6.32 -13.55
C LEU A 193 -1.56 7.77 -13.52
N GLY A 194 -1.59 8.39 -12.34
CA GLY A 194 -1.97 9.78 -12.16
C GLY A 194 -1.90 10.19 -10.70
N ALA A 195 -1.94 11.49 -10.45
CA ALA A 195 -2.10 12.10 -9.14
C ALA A 195 -3.10 13.25 -9.27
N TRP A 196 -3.84 13.56 -8.22
CA TRP A 196 -4.82 14.65 -8.20
C TRP A 196 -4.88 15.30 -6.82
N GLU A 197 -5.55 16.44 -6.71
CA GLU A 197 -5.92 17.03 -5.43
C GLU A 197 -7.40 16.74 -5.17
N VAL A 198 -7.76 16.31 -3.95
CA VAL A 198 -9.16 16.07 -3.59
C VAL A 198 -9.86 17.41 -3.40
N THR A 199 -10.95 17.66 -4.13
CA THR A 199 -11.73 18.89 -4.04
C THR A 199 -12.66 18.90 -2.81
N GLU A 200 -13.11 20.08 -2.36
CA GLU A 200 -14.09 20.20 -1.26
C GLU A 200 -15.40 19.43 -1.53
N LEU A 201 -15.83 19.38 -2.80
CA LEU A 201 -17.01 18.62 -3.20
C LEU A 201 -16.79 17.12 -3.00
N GLU A 202 -15.65 16.59 -3.45
CA GLU A 202 -15.30 15.18 -3.29
C GLU A 202 -15.15 14.82 -1.81
N GLN A 203 -14.54 15.68 -1.00
CA GLN A 203 -14.49 15.51 0.46
C GLN A 203 -15.89 15.43 1.08
N SER A 204 -16.80 16.31 0.65
CA SER A 204 -18.19 16.32 1.12
C SER A 204 -18.90 15.01 0.77
N ILE A 205 -18.72 14.49 -0.46
CA ILE A 205 -19.27 13.20 -0.87
C ILE A 205 -18.66 12.06 -0.03
N ILE A 206 -17.34 12.02 0.12
CA ILE A 206 -16.65 11.01 0.92
C ILE A 206 -17.13 11.03 2.37
N SER A 207 -17.38 12.21 2.95
CA SER A 207 -17.88 12.34 4.32
C SER A 207 -19.27 11.72 4.50
N GLY A 208 -20.13 11.82 3.48
CA GLY A 208 -21.51 11.31 3.51
C GLY A 208 -21.67 9.83 3.13
N LEU A 209 -20.61 9.16 2.66
CA LEU A 209 -20.57 7.71 2.36
C LEU A 209 -20.39 6.85 3.61
#